data_AF-A0A4Z0H242-F1
#
_entry.id   AF-A0A4Z0H242-F1
#
_cell.length_a   1.000
_cell.length_b   1.000
_cell.length_c   1.000
_cell.angle_alpha   90.00
_cell.angle_beta   90.00
_cell.angle_gamma   90.00
#
_symmetry.space_group_name_H-M   'P 1'
#
loop_
_entity.id
_entity.type
_entity.pdbx_description
1 polymer ?
#
loop_
_entity_poly.entity_id
_entity_poly.type
_entity_poly.pdbx_seq_one_letter_code
_entity_poly.pdbx_strand_id
1 'polypeptide(L)' 'MYVPLYTAIPVGTWSLSKSSLTSSTDVSLVLAPIVFLLFAGFTEANSEETKHRLFGMIYLVSALLFLAVGIIRWLY' A
#
# COMPACT_ATOMS: atom_id res chain seq x y z
N MET A 1 -2.39 -15.21 -0.13
CA MET A 1 -3.69 -14.62 0.25
C MET A 1 -3.99 -13.43 -0.67
N TYR A 2 -5.18 -13.34 -1.26
CA TYR A 2 -5.53 -12.22 -2.16
C TYR A 2 -6.12 -10.99 -1.45
N VAL A 3 -6.34 -11.07 -0.13
CA VAL A 3 -6.98 -10.04 0.69
C VAL A 3 -6.36 -8.65 0.51
N PRO A 4 -5.02 -8.46 0.48
CA PRO A 4 -4.43 -7.13 0.30
C PRO A 4 -4.77 -6.49 -1.05
N LEU A 5 -4.96 -7.30 -2.10
CA LEU A 5 -5.31 -6.84 -3.43
C LEU A 5 -6.71 -6.21 -3.46
N TYR A 6 -7.66 -6.79 -2.72
CA TYR A 6 -9.06 -6.35 -2.70
C TYR A 6 -9.38 -5.35 -1.58
N THR A 7 -8.44 -5.08 -0.68
CA THR A 7 -8.65 -4.19 0.48
C THR A 7 -7.69 -3.02 0.46
N ALA A 8 -6.38 -3.29 0.63
CA ALA A 8 -5.37 -2.24 0.79
C ALA A 8 -5.14 -1.44 -0.50
N ILE A 9 -5.22 -2.05 -1.68
CA ILE A 9 -5.08 -1.32 -2.95
C ILE A 9 -6.26 -0.35 -3.19
N PRO A 10 -7.54 -0.78 -3.10
CA PRO A 10 -8.67 0.15 -3.21
C PRO A 10 -8.63 1.26 -2.14
N VAL A 11 -8.38 0.91 -0.88
CA VAL A 11 -8.35 1.88 0.23
C VAL A 11 -7.20 2.88 0.07
N GLY A 12 -6.00 2.41 -0.30
CA GLY A 12 -4.86 3.29 -0.56
C GLY A 12 -5.10 4.21 -1.74
N THR A 13 -5.66 3.70 -2.83
CA THR A 13 -6.02 4.52 -4.02
C THR A 13 -7.05 5.60 -3.67
N TRP A 14 -8.09 5.25 -2.90
CA TRP A 14 -9.11 6.20 -2.45
C TRP A 14 -8.54 7.24 -1.47
N SER A 15 -7.68 6.82 -0.56
CA SER A 15 -7.02 7.74 0.38
C SER A 15 -6.14 8.75 -0.36
N LEU A 16 -5.42 8.27 -1.38
CA LEU A 16 -4.58 9.09 -2.27
C LEU A 16 -5.37 9.88 -3.32
N SER A 17 -6.70 9.79 -3.40
CA SER A 17 -7.51 10.62 -4.30
C SER A 17 -8.21 11.79 -3.61
N LYS A 18 -8.21 11.83 -2.26
CA LYS A 18 -8.75 12.96 -1.47
C LYS A 18 -8.04 14.27 -1.79
N SER A 19 -8.73 15.40 -1.87
CA SER A 19 -8.15 16.68 -2.29
C SER A 19 -7.06 17.25 -1.37
N SER A 20 -7.08 16.92 -0.07
CA SER A 20 -6.14 17.43 0.94
C SER A 20 -5.61 16.30 1.82
N LEU A 21 -4.30 16.28 2.07
CA LEU A 21 -3.61 15.41 3.03
C LEU A 21 -3.04 16.22 4.22
N THR A 22 -3.72 17.27 4.66
CA THR A 22 -3.18 18.18 5.68
C THR A 22 -3.40 17.72 7.11
N SER A 23 -4.39 16.84 7.36
CA SER A 23 -4.68 16.35 8.70
C SER A 23 -3.88 15.10 9.05
N SER A 24 -3.48 14.97 10.32
CA SER A 24 -2.81 13.75 10.82
C SER A 24 -3.65 12.49 10.59
N THR A 25 -4.98 12.62 10.56
CA THR A 25 -5.92 11.54 10.25
C THR A 25 -5.80 11.09 8.80
N ASP A 26 -5.70 12.03 7.85
CA ASP A 26 -5.58 11.70 6.42
C ASP A 26 -4.23 11.03 6.12
N VAL A 27 -3.15 11.53 6.72
CA VAL A 27 -1.81 10.90 6.62
C VAL A 27 -1.85 9.48 7.19
N SER A 28 -2.53 9.27 8.32
CA SER A 28 -2.69 7.93 8.92
C SER A 28 -3.49 6.99 8.03
N LEU A 29 -4.54 7.49 7.36
CA LEU A 29 -5.35 6.73 6.42
C LEU A 29 -4.56 6.26 5.19
N VAL A 30 -3.57 7.05 4.77
CA VAL A 30 -2.64 6.70 3.67
C VAL A 30 -1.56 5.74 4.14
N LEU A 31 -1.04 5.89 5.36
CA LEU A 31 0.00 5.01 5.91
C LEU A 31 -0.51 3.59 6.20
N ALA A 32 -1.74 3.44 6.69
CA ALA A 32 -2.31 2.14 7.02
C ALA A 32 -2.25 1.09 5.87
N PRO A 33 -2.73 1.38 4.64
CA PRO A 33 -2.62 0.44 3.53
C PRO A 33 -1.17 0.20 3.09
N ILE A 34 -0.27 1.18 3.24
CA ILE A 34 1.16 1.01 2.92
C ILE A 34 1.80 -0.02 3.86
N VAL A 35 1.60 0.13 5.18
CA VAL A 35 2.14 -0.81 6.17
C VAL A 35 1.57 -2.21 5.98
N PHE A 36 0.27 -2.31 5.67
CA PHE A 36 -0.37 -3.58 5.39
C PHE A 36 0.19 -4.27 4.13
N LEU A 37 0.40 -3.51 3.05
CA LEU A 37 1.01 -4.02 1.81
C LEU A 37 2.47 -4.43 2.02
N LEU A 38 3.24 -3.70 2.85
CA LEU A 38 4.59 -4.10 3.22
C LEU A 38 4.59 -5.43 3.98
N PHE A 39 3.77 -5.55 5.01
CA PHE A 39 3.66 -6.79 5.80
C PHE A 39 3.26 -7.99 4.93
N ALA A 40 2.19 -7.83 4.14
CA ALA A 40 1.74 -8.88 3.22
C ALA A 40 2.80 -9.19 2.16
N GLY A 41 3.43 -8.14 1.62
CA GLY A 41 4.49 -8.24 0.62
C GLY A 41 5.67 -9.08 1.11
N PHE A 42 6.20 -8.78 2.29
CA PHE A 42 7.29 -9.56 2.90
C PHE A 42 6.87 -10.99 3.23
N THR A 43 5.66 -11.20 3.73
CA THR A 43 5.16 -12.54 4.06
C THR A 43 5.05 -13.42 2.81
N GLU A 44 4.48 -12.88 1.73
CA GLU A 44 4.22 -13.59 0.49
C GLU A 44 5.49 -13.77 -0.36
N ALA A 45 6.40 -12.79 -0.35
CA ALA A 45 7.68 -12.86 -1.06
C ALA A 45 8.63 -13.94 -0.50
N ASN A 46 8.48 -14.31 0.77
CA ASN A 46 9.27 -15.38 1.39
C ASN A 46 8.63 -16.78 1.24
N SER A 47 7.47 -16.89 0.59
CA SER A 47 6.84 -18.19 0.32
C SER A 47 7.67 -19.02 -0.67
N GLU A 48 7.59 -20.35 -0.54
CA GLU A 48 8.19 -21.31 -1.48
C GLU A 48 7.41 -21.39 -2.80
N GLU A 49 6.12 -21.06 -2.77
CA GLU A 49 5.29 -21.07 -3.96
C GLU A 49 5.52 -19.83 -4.84
N THR A 50 5.90 -20.05 -6.10
CA THR A 50 6.16 -18.98 -7.07
C THR A 50 5.00 -17.98 -7.22
N LYS A 51 3.76 -18.46 -7.13
CA LYS A 51 2.56 -17.60 -7.21
C LYS A 51 2.53 -16.59 -6.06
N HIS A 52 2.75 -17.06 -4.83
CA HIS A 52 2.78 -16.24 -3.64
C HIS A 52 3.93 -15.22 -3.70
N ARG A 53 5.11 -15.64 -4.17
CA ARG A 53 6.24 -14.73 -4.42
C ARG A 53 5.90 -13.58 -5.37
N LEU A 54 5.23 -13.88 -6.49
CA LEU A 54 4.82 -12.87 -7.46
C LEU A 54 3.84 -11.85 -6.83
N PHE A 55 2.84 -12.32 -6.09
CA PHE A 55 1.93 -11.43 -5.37
C PHE A 55 2.64 -10.60 -4.30
N GLY A 56 3.61 -11.18 -3.59
CA GLY A 56 4.45 -10.46 -2.65
C GLY A 56 5.16 -9.27 -3.30
N MET A 57 5.76 -9.49 -4.47
CA MET A 57 6.42 -8.40 -5.23
C MET A 57 5.42 -7.34 -5.69
N ILE A 58 4.22 -7.72 -6.14
CA ILE A 58 3.17 -6.77 -6.52
C ILE A 58 2.77 -5.90 -5.32
N TYR A 59 2.64 -6.48 -4.13
CA TYR A 59 2.30 -5.74 -2.91
C TYR A 59 3.42 -4.77 -2.51
N LEU A 60 4.68 -5.20 -2.59
CA LEU A 60 5.83 -4.35 -2.29
C LEU A 60 5.96 -3.16 -3.26
N VAL A 61 5.81 -3.41 -4.56
CA VAL A 61 5.83 -2.33 -5.58
C VAL A 61 4.67 -1.37 -5.36
N SER A 62 3.48 -1.88 -5.06
CA SER A 62 2.30 -1.05 -4.77
C SER A 62 2.51 -0.18 -3.52
N ALA A 63 3.09 -0.74 -2.46
CA ALA A 63 3.44 0.00 -1.25
C ALA A 63 4.42 1.14 -1.54
N LEU A 64 5.44 0.87 -2.37
CA LEU A 64 6.43 1.87 -2.78
C LEU A 64 5.77 3.02 -3.56
N LEU A 65 4.91 2.70 -4.52
CA LEU A 65 4.17 3.69 -5.31
C LEU A 65 3.25 4.54 -4.43
N PHE A 66 2.50 3.91 -3.52
CA PHE A 66 1.62 4.64 -2.61
C PHE A 66 2.38 5.54 -1.65
N LEU A 67 3.54 5.10 -1.16
CA LEU A 67 4.41 5.92 -0.33
C LEU A 67 4.95 7.13 -1.12
N ALA A 68 5.45 6.91 -2.33
CA ALA A 68 5.97 7.98 -3.18
C ALA A 68 4.90 9.04 -3.50
N VAL A 69 3.72 8.60 -3.95
CA VAL A 69 2.59 9.51 -4.23
C VAL A 69 2.12 10.20 -2.95
N GLY A 70 2.00 9.48 -1.84
CA GLY A 70 1.59 10.03 -0.54
C GLY A 70 2.53 11.15 -0.06
N ILE A 71 3.85 10.95 -0.19
CA ILE A 71 4.85 11.98 0.14
C ILE A 71 4.72 13.19 -0.76
N ILE A 72 4.60 13.01 -2.08
CA ILE A 72 4.46 14.11 -3.04
C ILE A 72 3.21 14.94 -2.70
N ARG A 73 2.07 14.28 -2.48
CA ARG A 73 0.80 14.96 -2.15
C ARG A 73 0.75 15.56 -0.74
N TRP A 74 1.64 15.15 0.13
CA TRP A 74 1.77 15.75 1.46
C TRP A 74 2.66 17.00 1.43
N LEU A 75 3.67 17.02 0.54
CA LEU A 75 4.59 18.16 0.39
C LEU A 75 4.05 19.28 -0.51
N TYR A 76 3.17 18.97 -1.48
CA TYR A 76 2.62 19.89 -2.47
C TYR A 76 1.08 19.89 -2.45
#